data_AF-A0A966NT56-F1
#
_entry.id   AF-A0A966NT56-F1
#
_cell.length_a   1.000
_cell.length_b   1.000
_cell.length_c   1.000
_cell.angle_alpha   90.00
_cell.angle_beta   90.00
_cell.angle_gamma   90.00
#
_symmetry.space_group_name_H-M   'P 1'
#
loop_
_entity.id
_entity.type
_entity.pdbx_description
1 polymer ?
#
loop_
_entity_poly.entity_id
_entity_poly.type
_entity_poly.pdbx_seq_one_letter_code
_entity_poly.pdbx_strand_id
1 'polypeptide(L)'
;MIGRIHGTLITISAPKLLIDCHGVGYEVDVPMSTLYQLPAVGQLITLLTHFHVREDQQQLFGFATEAERHAFRSLIKISGVGARTALAVLSGMSVNELIQAIASQDPGALVRVPGIGKKSAMRMVLFILKQQEQDAIKMGEAIMRLRTEIKYCNRCGNVSDTEVCNICNNPKRNQQLICVVEDLRDVIAIENTNQFNGTYHILGGLISPANGVGPDSLHIDKLTERIKKENTTEVIMALSATMEGDTTVFYLSKKLKDLGVSLSTISRGISIGGELEYADEITLG
;
A
#
# COMPACT_ATOMS: atom_id res chain seq x y z
N MET A 1 -21.08 -11.62 -16.06
CA MET A 1 -19.96 -10.69 -15.75
C MET A 1 -20.24 -10.08 -14.39
N ILE A 2 -19.34 -10.24 -13.42
CA ILE A 2 -19.47 -9.59 -12.11
C ILE A 2 -19.06 -8.14 -12.30
N GLY A 3 -20.00 -7.21 -12.12
CA GLY A 3 -19.76 -5.77 -12.35
C GLY A 3 -19.41 -4.98 -11.08
N ARG A 4 -19.81 -5.50 -9.93
CA ARG A 4 -19.57 -4.96 -8.58
C ARG A 4 -19.63 -6.11 -7.58
N ILE A 5 -18.85 -6.00 -6.51
CA ILE A 5 -18.97 -6.81 -5.31
C ILE A 5 -19.32 -5.90 -4.13
N HIS A 6 -20.23 -6.36 -3.29
CA HIS A 6 -20.57 -5.75 -2.01
C HIS A 6 -20.63 -6.84 -0.95
N GLY A 7 -19.84 -6.69 0.11
CA GLY A 7 -19.73 -7.72 1.14
C GLY A 7 -18.80 -7.28 2.26
N THR A 8 -18.48 -8.22 3.15
CA THR A 8 -17.56 -8.00 4.27
C THR A 8 -16.15 -8.32 3.83
N LEU A 9 -15.21 -7.40 4.04
CA LEU A 9 -13.79 -7.67 3.83
C LEU A 9 -13.32 -8.68 4.88
N ILE A 10 -12.76 -9.82 4.48
CA ILE A 10 -12.38 -10.92 5.38
C ILE A 10 -10.86 -11.04 5.54
N THR A 11 -10.11 -10.88 4.46
CA THR A 11 -8.65 -10.83 4.52
C THR A 11 -8.14 -9.91 3.43
N ILE A 12 -7.00 -9.31 3.72
CA ILE A 12 -6.19 -8.55 2.77
C ILE A 12 -4.88 -9.35 2.67
N SER A 13 -4.33 -9.53 1.48
CA SER A 13 -3.05 -10.20 1.20
C SER A 13 -2.53 -9.65 -0.11
N ALA A 14 -2.05 -8.40 -0.04
CA ALA A 14 -1.77 -7.56 -1.20
C ALA A 14 -0.97 -8.31 -2.30
N PRO A 15 -1.41 -8.23 -3.56
CA PRO A 15 -2.52 -7.42 -4.08
C PRO A 15 -3.92 -8.07 -3.97
N LYS A 16 -4.06 -9.24 -3.33
CA LYS A 16 -5.31 -10.01 -3.28
C LYS A 16 -6.13 -9.69 -2.02
N LEU A 17 -7.45 -9.67 -2.16
CA LEU A 17 -8.43 -9.54 -1.09
C LEU A 17 -9.38 -10.74 -1.07
N LEU A 18 -9.94 -11.06 0.09
CA LEU A 18 -11.09 -11.96 0.22
C LEU A 18 -12.30 -11.17 0.72
N ILE A 19 -13.41 -11.23 -0.03
CA ILE A 19 -14.66 -10.56 0.34
C ILE A 19 -15.76 -11.61 0.49
N ASP A 20 -16.37 -11.71 1.67
CA ASP A 20 -17.53 -12.55 1.90
C ASP A 20 -18.80 -11.80 1.48
N CYS A 21 -19.57 -12.41 0.58
CA CYS A 21 -20.88 -11.94 0.18
C CYS A 21 -21.93 -12.98 0.59
N HIS A 22 -22.40 -12.88 1.83
CA HIS A 22 -23.44 -13.77 2.38
C HIS A 22 -23.03 -15.26 2.33
N GLY A 23 -21.80 -15.58 2.72
CA GLY A 23 -21.27 -16.94 2.74
C GLY A 23 -20.56 -17.38 1.45
N VAL A 24 -20.44 -16.49 0.46
CA VAL A 24 -19.65 -16.73 -0.76
C VAL A 24 -18.40 -15.85 -0.73
N GLY A 25 -17.22 -16.48 -0.62
CA GLY A 25 -15.93 -15.81 -0.65
C GLY A 25 -15.46 -15.51 -2.07
N TYR A 26 -15.22 -14.24 -2.38
CA TYR A 26 -14.62 -13.78 -3.63
C TYR A 26 -13.17 -13.37 -3.41
N GLU A 27 -12.25 -14.03 -4.12
CA GLU A 27 -10.87 -13.57 -4.22
C GLU A 27 -10.75 -12.48 -5.29
N VAL A 28 -10.22 -11.32 -4.92
CA VAL A 28 -10.16 -10.13 -5.79
C VAL A 28 -8.77 -9.51 -5.77
N ASP A 29 -8.11 -9.41 -6.93
CA ASP A 29 -6.84 -8.69 -7.09
C ASP A 29 -7.11 -7.17 -7.27
N VAL A 30 -6.42 -6.31 -6.54
CA VAL A 30 -6.65 -4.84 -6.54
C VAL A 30 -5.34 -4.05 -6.69
N PRO A 31 -5.37 -2.82 -7.23
CA PRO A 31 -4.18 -1.96 -7.27
C PRO A 31 -3.89 -1.35 -5.89
N MET A 32 -2.66 -0.84 -5.68
CA MET A 32 -2.27 -0.23 -4.39
C MET A 32 -3.13 0.98 -4.02
N SER A 33 -3.56 1.78 -5.00
CA SER A 33 -4.49 2.90 -4.78
C SER A 33 -5.82 2.47 -4.18
N THR A 34 -6.37 1.35 -4.65
CA THR A 34 -7.58 0.75 -4.09
C THR A 34 -7.30 0.16 -2.70
N LEU A 35 -6.13 -0.48 -2.48
CA LEU A 35 -5.72 -0.97 -1.15
C LEU A 35 -5.72 0.13 -0.08
N TYR A 36 -5.30 1.35 -0.45
CA TYR A 36 -5.24 2.48 0.47
C TYR A 36 -6.61 3.01 0.92
N GLN A 37 -7.66 2.72 0.15
CA GLN A 37 -9.02 3.17 0.42
C GLN A 37 -9.85 2.10 1.15
N LEU A 38 -9.29 0.90 1.36
CA LEU A 38 -10.02 -0.20 1.98
C LEU A 38 -10.41 0.13 3.43
N PRO A 39 -11.58 -0.31 3.88
CA PRO A 39 -11.95 -0.27 5.28
C PRO A 39 -11.18 -1.33 6.06
N ALA A 40 -11.32 -1.31 7.39
CA ALA A 40 -10.76 -2.37 8.23
C ALA A 40 -11.38 -3.72 7.88
N VAL A 41 -10.63 -4.80 8.06
CA VAL A 41 -11.20 -6.14 7.93
C VAL A 41 -12.35 -6.34 8.92
N GLY A 42 -13.37 -7.08 8.50
CA GLY A 42 -14.64 -7.22 9.20
C GLY A 42 -15.64 -6.10 8.90
N GLN A 43 -15.28 -5.10 8.09
CA GLN A 43 -16.19 -4.03 7.65
C GLN A 43 -16.73 -4.28 6.24
N LEU A 44 -17.87 -3.65 5.94
CA LEU A 44 -18.48 -3.68 4.62
C LEU A 44 -17.63 -2.89 3.62
N ILE A 45 -17.45 -3.46 2.44
CA ILE A 45 -16.78 -2.86 1.31
C ILE A 45 -17.65 -2.96 0.05
N THR A 46 -17.46 -2.02 -0.86
CA THR A 46 -17.92 -2.13 -2.24
C THR A 46 -16.74 -1.97 -3.18
N LEU A 47 -16.57 -2.89 -4.13
CA LEU A 47 -15.60 -2.77 -5.22
C LEU A 47 -16.29 -2.87 -6.57
N LEU A 48 -15.88 -2.03 -7.52
CA LEU A 48 -16.19 -2.21 -8.92
C LEU A 48 -15.29 -3.30 -9.48
N THR A 49 -15.83 -4.22 -10.26
CA THR A 49 -15.06 -5.39 -10.69
C THR A 49 -14.86 -5.50 -12.20
N HIS A 50 -13.78 -6.17 -12.57
CA HIS A 50 -13.54 -6.67 -13.92
C HIS A 50 -13.17 -8.15 -13.82
N PHE A 51 -14.06 -8.99 -14.34
CA PHE A 51 -13.81 -10.42 -14.45
C PHE A 51 -13.02 -10.69 -15.73
N HIS A 52 -11.83 -11.25 -15.57
CA HIS A 52 -10.90 -11.51 -16.66
C HIS A 52 -10.75 -13.01 -16.84
N VAL A 53 -11.01 -13.49 -18.05
CA VAL A 53 -10.97 -14.91 -18.39
C VAL A 53 -9.88 -15.14 -19.43
N ARG A 54 -9.01 -16.10 -19.16
CA ARG A 54 -8.05 -16.71 -20.09
C ARG A 54 -8.25 -18.23 -20.09
N GLU A 55 -7.64 -18.92 -21.05
CA GLU A 55 -7.82 -20.37 -21.25
C GLU A 55 -7.64 -21.19 -19.96
N ASP A 56 -6.65 -20.84 -19.13
CA ASP A 56 -6.32 -21.59 -17.90
C ASP A 56 -6.63 -20.85 -16.59
N GLN A 57 -7.18 -19.63 -16.66
CA GLN A 57 -7.35 -18.80 -15.46
C GLN A 57 -8.56 -17.88 -15.52
N GLN A 58 -9.31 -17.88 -14.43
CA GLN A 58 -10.38 -16.91 -14.17
C GLN A 58 -9.94 -16.07 -12.98
N GLN A 59 -9.78 -14.77 -13.21
CA GLN A 59 -9.36 -13.84 -12.17
C GLN A 59 -10.37 -12.71 -12.04
N LEU A 60 -10.59 -12.26 -10.82
CA LEU A 60 -11.45 -11.13 -10.54
C LEU A 60 -10.59 -9.96 -10.06
N PHE A 61 -10.72 -8.83 -10.76
CA PHE A 61 -10.03 -7.60 -10.41
C PHE A 61 -11.01 -6.61 -9.79
N GLY A 62 -10.57 -5.88 -8.76
CA GLY A 62 -11.38 -4.92 -8.02
C GLY A 62 -10.78 -3.52 -8.01
N PHE A 63 -11.65 -2.53 -7.99
CA PHE A 63 -11.28 -1.11 -8.04
C PHE A 63 -12.22 -0.31 -7.14
N ALA A 64 -11.67 0.64 -6.39
CA ALA A 64 -12.47 1.53 -5.57
C ALA A 64 -13.25 2.55 -6.41
N THR A 65 -12.70 2.96 -7.56
CA THR A 65 -13.30 3.97 -8.44
C THR A 65 -13.48 3.51 -9.89
N GLU A 66 -14.42 4.13 -10.61
CA GLU A 66 -14.66 3.83 -12.04
C GLU A 66 -13.45 4.22 -12.90
N ALA A 67 -12.73 5.28 -12.51
CA ALA A 67 -11.54 5.74 -13.20
C ALA A 67 -10.41 4.69 -13.18
N GLU A 68 -10.14 4.09 -12.02
CA GLU A 68 -9.15 3.00 -11.91
C GLU A 68 -9.55 1.78 -12.75
N ARG A 69 -10.84 1.39 -12.70
CA ARG A 69 -11.36 0.29 -13.50
C ARG A 69 -11.22 0.56 -15.00
N HIS A 70 -11.48 1.80 -15.42
CA HIS A 70 -11.34 2.21 -16.80
C HIS A 70 -9.87 2.15 -17.25
N ALA A 71 -8.96 2.72 -16.46
CA ALA A 71 -7.52 2.70 -16.74
C ALA A 71 -6.97 1.27 -16.83
N PHE A 72 -7.36 0.38 -15.90
CA PHE A 72 -7.01 -1.04 -15.95
C PHE A 72 -7.50 -1.72 -17.24
N ARG A 73 -8.78 -1.51 -17.60
CA ARG A 73 -9.36 -2.09 -18.82
C ARG A 73 -8.68 -1.61 -20.09
N SER A 74 -8.20 -0.36 -20.11
CA SER A 74 -7.37 0.14 -21.20
C SER A 74 -6.00 -0.55 -21.20
N LEU A 75 -5.34 -0.67 -20.05
CA LEU A 75 -4.02 -1.31 -19.92
C LEU A 75 -3.99 -2.80 -20.30
N ILE A 76 -5.07 -3.55 -20.12
CA ILE A 76 -5.08 -4.98 -20.51
C ILE A 76 -5.38 -5.21 -22.00
N LYS A 77 -5.85 -4.18 -22.73
CA LYS A 77 -6.01 -4.22 -24.19
C LYS A 77 -4.66 -4.07 -24.92
N ILE A 78 -3.61 -3.68 -24.20
CA ILE A 78 -2.26 -3.57 -24.73
C ILE A 78 -1.70 -4.97 -24.98
N SER A 79 -1.35 -5.28 -26.23
CA SER A 79 -0.70 -6.56 -26.54
C SER A 79 0.57 -6.72 -25.70
N GLY A 80 0.58 -7.74 -24.85
CA GLY A 80 1.70 -8.07 -23.97
C GLY A 80 1.69 -7.39 -22.60
N VAL A 81 0.67 -6.64 -22.24
CA VAL A 81 0.42 -6.20 -20.86
C VAL A 81 -0.64 -7.13 -20.26
N GLY A 82 -0.20 -7.99 -19.34
CA GLY A 82 -1.12 -8.83 -18.57
C GLY A 82 -1.80 -8.04 -17.46
N ALA A 83 -2.88 -8.60 -16.92
CA ALA A 83 -3.63 -7.98 -15.83
C ALA A 83 -2.75 -7.62 -14.60
N ARG A 84 -1.79 -8.48 -14.24
CA ARG A 84 -0.84 -8.17 -13.15
C ARG A 84 0.07 -6.97 -13.47
N THR A 85 0.56 -6.87 -14.71
CA THR A 85 1.37 -5.72 -15.14
C THR A 85 0.53 -4.44 -15.15
N ALA A 86 -0.73 -4.52 -15.56
CA ALA A 86 -1.66 -3.39 -15.48
C ALA A 86 -1.86 -2.91 -14.04
N LEU A 87 -2.02 -3.82 -13.07
CA LEU A 87 -2.09 -3.45 -11.65
C LEU A 87 -0.80 -2.77 -11.15
N ALA A 88 0.37 -3.28 -11.56
CA ALA A 88 1.66 -2.70 -11.15
C ALA A 88 1.84 -1.27 -11.68
N VAL A 89 1.39 -0.98 -12.90
CA VAL A 89 1.42 0.38 -13.49
C VAL A 89 0.55 1.33 -12.70
N LEU A 90 -0.67 0.91 -12.36
CA LEU A 90 -1.59 1.68 -11.53
C LEU A 90 -1.04 1.91 -10.10
N SER A 91 -0.05 1.13 -9.69
CA SER A 91 0.52 1.17 -8.34
C SER A 91 1.85 1.93 -8.25
N GLY A 92 2.50 2.29 -9.37
CA GLY A 92 3.92 2.66 -9.36
C GLY A 92 4.38 3.86 -10.22
N MET A 93 3.52 4.57 -10.95
CA MET A 93 3.92 5.76 -11.75
C MET A 93 3.06 6.98 -11.51
N SER A 94 3.66 8.16 -11.70
CA SER A 94 2.93 9.41 -11.91
C SER A 94 2.66 9.68 -13.40
N VAL A 95 1.68 10.53 -13.69
CA VAL A 95 1.30 10.86 -15.08
C VAL A 95 2.29 11.67 -15.83
N ASN A 96 2.94 12.61 -15.15
CA ASN A 96 3.86 13.49 -15.84
C ASN A 96 5.03 12.66 -16.39
N GLU A 97 5.40 11.57 -15.70
CA GLU A 97 6.36 10.58 -16.19
C GLU A 97 5.79 9.74 -17.33
N LEU A 98 4.53 9.32 -17.25
CA LEU A 98 3.86 8.59 -18.33
C LEU A 98 3.72 9.43 -19.61
N ILE A 99 3.27 10.68 -19.50
CA ILE A 99 3.11 11.65 -20.60
C ILE A 99 4.48 11.97 -21.21
N GLN A 100 5.50 12.23 -20.38
CA GLN A 100 6.87 12.44 -20.88
C GLN A 100 7.39 11.20 -21.61
N ALA A 101 7.18 9.99 -21.09
CA ALA A 101 7.59 8.73 -21.75
C ALA A 101 6.94 8.55 -23.13
N ILE A 102 5.66 8.88 -23.25
CA ILE A 102 4.90 8.75 -24.49
C ILE A 102 5.29 9.85 -25.48
N ALA A 103 5.37 11.10 -25.03
CA ALA A 103 5.67 12.26 -25.87
C ALA A 103 7.10 12.22 -26.42
N SER A 104 8.05 11.68 -25.64
CA SER A 104 9.45 11.52 -26.06
C SER A 104 9.72 10.22 -26.83
N GLN A 105 8.73 9.33 -26.96
CA GLN A 105 8.94 7.95 -27.41
C GLN A 105 10.04 7.20 -26.63
N ASP A 106 10.36 7.65 -25.40
CA ASP A 106 11.37 7.04 -24.55
C ASP A 106 10.72 6.04 -23.58
N PRO A 107 10.87 4.73 -23.79
CA PRO A 107 10.38 3.72 -22.86
C PRO A 107 11.13 3.76 -21.51
N GLY A 108 12.22 4.51 -21.38
CA GLY A 108 13.07 4.61 -20.20
C GLY A 108 12.33 5.03 -18.92
N ALA A 109 11.34 5.92 -19.02
CA ALA A 109 10.54 6.34 -17.86
C ALA A 109 9.58 5.24 -17.36
N LEU A 110 9.08 4.39 -18.26
CA LEU A 110 8.24 3.23 -17.93
C LEU A 110 9.04 2.05 -17.37
N VAL A 111 10.34 1.95 -17.70
CA VAL A 111 11.26 0.93 -17.15
C VAL A 111 11.60 1.17 -15.68
N ARG A 112 11.41 2.40 -15.17
CA ARG A 112 11.65 2.74 -13.76
C ARG A 112 10.60 2.16 -12.81
N VAL A 113 9.48 1.65 -13.34
CA VAL A 113 8.50 0.94 -12.55
C VAL A 113 9.04 -0.44 -12.18
N PRO A 114 9.07 -0.80 -10.88
CA PRO A 114 9.43 -2.15 -10.47
C PRO A 114 8.61 -3.20 -11.24
N GLY A 115 9.30 -4.09 -11.95
CA GLY A 115 8.67 -5.16 -12.75
C GLY A 115 8.35 -4.83 -14.21
N ILE A 116 8.69 -3.63 -14.72
CA ILE A 116 8.54 -3.29 -16.15
C ILE A 116 9.90 -3.27 -16.85
N GLY A 117 10.11 -4.19 -17.79
CA GLY A 117 11.28 -4.20 -18.67
C GLY A 117 11.08 -3.38 -19.95
N LYS A 118 12.17 -3.11 -20.68
CA LYS A 118 12.18 -2.31 -21.93
C LYS A 118 11.13 -2.74 -22.96
N LYS A 119 10.92 -4.06 -23.13
CA LYS A 119 9.93 -4.60 -24.08
C LYS A 119 8.48 -4.29 -23.64
N SER A 120 8.19 -4.39 -22.35
CA SER A 120 6.88 -4.08 -21.78
C SER A 120 6.59 -2.58 -21.85
N ALA A 121 7.59 -1.75 -21.56
CA ALA A 121 7.52 -0.30 -21.70
C ALA A 121 7.20 0.14 -23.14
N MET A 122 7.91 -0.41 -24.14
CA MET A 122 7.65 -0.06 -25.55
C MET A 122 6.24 -0.43 -26.02
N ARG A 123 5.72 -1.58 -25.55
CA ARG A 123 4.34 -2.00 -25.83
C ARG A 123 3.32 -1.02 -25.27
N MET A 124 3.56 -0.50 -24.06
CA MET A 124 2.71 0.50 -23.43
C MET A 124 2.66 1.79 -24.23
N VAL A 125 3.83 2.31 -24.64
CA VAL A 125 3.92 3.52 -25.48
C VAL A 125 3.11 3.34 -26.78
N LEU A 126 3.37 2.24 -27.50
CA LEU A 126 2.69 1.98 -28.78
C LEU A 126 1.19 1.81 -28.66
N PHE A 127 0.70 1.28 -27.54
CA PHE A 127 -0.73 1.16 -27.35
C PHE A 127 -1.40 2.48 -27.04
N ILE A 128 -0.78 3.32 -26.20
CA ILE A 128 -1.38 4.61 -25.86
C ILE A 128 -1.48 5.48 -27.12
N LEU A 129 -0.46 5.43 -27.99
CA LEU A 129 -0.50 6.06 -29.33
C LEU A 129 -1.61 5.53 -30.25
N LYS A 130 -2.11 4.32 -30.02
CA LYS A 130 -3.19 3.69 -30.81
C LYS A 130 -4.58 3.93 -30.21
N GLN A 131 -4.69 4.46 -29.00
CA GLN A 131 -5.98 4.77 -28.40
C GLN A 131 -6.55 6.05 -29.01
N GLN A 132 -7.87 6.21 -28.90
CA GLN A 132 -8.48 7.52 -29.15
C GLN A 132 -7.92 8.53 -28.16
N GLU A 133 -7.68 9.75 -28.64
CA GLU A 133 -7.07 10.83 -27.86
C GLU A 133 -7.75 11.01 -26.49
N GLN A 134 -9.09 10.98 -26.46
CA GLN A 134 -9.87 11.13 -25.23
C GLN A 134 -9.60 10.03 -24.19
N ASP A 135 -9.38 8.78 -24.62
CA ASP A 135 -9.13 7.67 -23.70
C ASP A 135 -7.69 7.68 -23.17
N ALA A 136 -6.74 8.07 -24.01
CA ALA A 136 -5.37 8.32 -23.59
C ALA A 136 -5.29 9.46 -22.57
N ILE A 137 -6.03 10.55 -22.81
CA ILE A 137 -6.13 11.69 -21.89
C ILE A 137 -6.75 11.25 -20.56
N LYS A 138 -7.90 10.55 -20.56
CA LYS A 138 -8.54 10.06 -19.32
C LYS A 138 -7.63 9.15 -18.49
N MET A 139 -6.89 8.27 -19.17
CA MET A 139 -5.93 7.39 -18.51
C MET A 139 -4.78 8.18 -17.88
N GLY A 140 -4.29 9.21 -18.59
CA GLY A 140 -3.46 10.26 -18.03
C GLY A 140 -4.13 10.83 -16.79
N GLU A 141 -5.20 11.59 -16.91
CA GLU A 141 -5.91 12.24 -15.79
C GLU A 141 -6.09 11.35 -14.55
N ALA A 142 -6.47 10.07 -14.71
CA ALA A 142 -6.64 9.15 -13.58
C ALA A 142 -5.33 8.91 -12.79
N ILE A 143 -4.21 8.66 -13.46
CA ILE A 143 -2.92 8.49 -12.81
C ILE A 143 -2.45 9.86 -12.23
N MET A 144 -2.91 10.98 -12.80
CA MET A 144 -2.44 12.33 -12.45
C MET A 144 -3.06 12.66 -11.12
N ARG A 145 -4.38 12.48 -11.07
CA ARG A 145 -5.21 12.56 -9.89
C ARG A 145 -4.64 11.72 -8.76
N LEU A 146 -4.24 10.47 -9.04
CA LEU A 146 -3.60 9.63 -8.05
C LEU A 146 -2.32 10.27 -7.48
N ARG A 147 -1.43 10.84 -8.32
CA ARG A 147 -0.21 11.50 -7.80
C ARG A 147 -0.46 12.85 -7.12
N THR A 148 -1.38 13.67 -7.66
CA THR A 148 -1.56 15.07 -7.25
C THR A 148 -2.61 15.25 -6.16
N GLU A 149 -3.56 14.33 -6.05
CA GLU A 149 -4.65 14.39 -5.06
C GLU A 149 -4.51 13.35 -3.94
N ILE A 150 -3.41 12.57 -3.89
CA ILE A 150 -3.11 11.75 -2.71
C ILE A 150 -3.09 12.67 -1.50
N LYS A 151 -4.01 12.42 -0.56
CA LYS A 151 -3.99 13.06 0.75
C LYS A 151 -3.39 12.08 1.75
N TYR A 152 -2.77 12.66 2.76
CA TYR A 152 -2.26 11.92 3.90
C TYR A 152 -3.10 12.29 5.12
N CYS A 153 -3.42 11.28 5.91
CA CYS A 153 -4.13 11.40 7.16
C CYS A 153 -3.32 12.31 8.08
N ASN A 154 -3.93 13.41 8.52
CA ASN A 154 -3.29 14.39 9.40
C ASN A 154 -2.91 13.80 10.76
N ARG A 155 -3.51 12.66 11.14
CA ARG A 155 -3.28 11.98 12.42
C ARG A 155 -2.14 10.95 12.37
N CYS A 156 -2.09 10.10 11.34
CA CYS A 156 -1.14 8.98 11.30
C CYS A 156 -0.21 8.94 10.09
N GLY A 157 -0.37 9.83 9.11
CA GLY A 157 0.42 9.83 7.89
C GLY A 157 0.03 8.77 6.85
N ASN A 158 -1.00 7.96 7.10
CA ASN A 158 -1.54 7.01 6.12
C ASN A 158 -2.17 7.71 4.91
N VAL A 159 -2.10 7.12 3.72
CA VAL A 159 -2.85 7.61 2.55
C VAL A 159 -4.36 7.50 2.81
N SER A 160 -5.10 8.51 2.38
CA SER A 160 -6.53 8.65 2.67
C SER A 160 -7.22 9.57 1.66
N ASP A 161 -8.51 9.35 1.39
CA ASP A 161 -9.31 10.28 0.57
C ASP A 161 -9.86 11.46 1.40
N THR A 162 -9.93 11.27 2.72
CA THR A 162 -10.38 12.21 3.76
C THR A 162 -9.20 12.70 4.61
N GLU A 163 -9.39 13.78 5.39
CA GLU A 163 -8.35 14.32 6.29
C GLU A 163 -7.89 13.34 7.36
N VAL A 164 -8.78 12.44 7.79
CA VAL A 164 -8.51 11.36 8.75
C VAL A 164 -8.91 10.04 8.11
N CYS A 165 -7.98 9.08 8.06
CA CYS A 165 -8.20 7.78 7.44
C CYS A 165 -9.22 6.93 8.23
N ASN A 166 -9.78 5.92 7.54
CA ASN A 166 -10.78 5.01 8.13
C ASN A 166 -10.28 4.28 9.38
N ILE A 167 -9.00 3.93 9.45
CA ILE A 167 -8.40 3.29 10.63
C ILE A 167 -8.44 4.24 11.84
N CYS A 168 -8.02 5.49 11.63
CA CYS A 168 -8.00 6.50 12.68
C CYS A 168 -9.40 6.93 13.12
N ASN A 169 -10.37 6.93 12.20
CA ASN A 169 -11.74 7.34 12.49
C ASN A 169 -12.62 6.20 13.04
N ASN A 170 -12.10 4.97 13.13
CA ASN A 170 -12.88 3.81 13.55
C ASN A 170 -12.97 3.71 15.09
N PRO A 171 -14.17 3.90 15.69
CA PRO A 171 -14.33 3.88 17.14
C PRO A 171 -14.20 2.48 17.76
N LYS A 172 -14.24 1.41 16.96
CA LYS A 172 -14.05 0.03 17.44
C LYS A 172 -12.58 -0.32 17.71
N ARG A 173 -11.65 0.53 17.25
CA ARG A 173 -10.21 0.34 17.44
C ARG A 173 -9.74 0.93 18.75
N ASN A 174 -8.72 0.30 19.33
CA ASN A 174 -8.05 0.84 20.50
C ASN A 174 -7.20 2.06 20.10
N GLN A 175 -7.70 3.24 20.45
CA GLN A 175 -7.05 4.52 20.14
C GLN A 175 -5.81 4.78 21.00
N GLN A 176 -5.64 4.05 22.10
CA GLN A 176 -4.49 4.18 23.01
C GLN A 176 -3.31 3.30 22.60
N LEU A 177 -3.47 2.48 21.58
CA LEU A 177 -2.42 1.61 21.03
C LEU A 177 -1.96 2.15 19.67
N ILE A 178 -0.67 2.46 19.55
CA ILE A 178 -0.07 2.96 18.30
C ILE A 178 0.99 1.98 17.81
N CYS A 179 0.83 1.44 16.61
CA CYS A 179 1.85 0.68 15.90
C CYS A 179 2.61 1.61 14.94
N VAL A 180 3.90 1.79 15.19
CA VAL A 180 4.79 2.62 14.38
C VAL A 180 5.39 1.77 13.27
N VAL A 181 5.27 2.25 12.03
CA VAL A 181 5.72 1.55 10.81
C VAL A 181 6.53 2.48 9.91
N GLU A 182 7.31 1.90 8.99
CA GLU A 182 8.14 2.67 8.06
C GLU A 182 7.26 3.38 7.02
N ASP A 183 6.43 2.59 6.34
CA ASP A 183 5.56 3.06 5.27
C ASP A 183 4.22 2.31 5.22
N LEU A 184 3.48 2.53 4.13
CA LEU A 184 2.13 1.99 3.95
C LEU A 184 2.09 0.49 3.64
N ARG A 185 3.17 -0.09 3.10
CA ARG A 185 3.27 -1.53 2.84
C ARG A 185 3.20 -2.30 4.15
N ASP A 186 3.80 -1.77 5.20
CA ASP A 186 3.77 -2.36 6.54
C ASP A 186 2.37 -2.30 7.16
N VAL A 187 1.66 -1.16 7.03
CA VAL A 187 0.27 -1.05 7.49
C VAL A 187 -0.58 -2.15 6.85
N ILE A 188 -0.45 -2.32 5.54
CA ILE A 188 -1.18 -3.36 4.81
C ILE A 188 -0.78 -4.74 5.33
N ALA A 189 0.52 -5.02 5.45
CA ALA A 189 1.00 -6.32 5.93
C ALA A 189 0.46 -6.69 7.32
N ILE A 190 0.35 -5.73 8.24
CA ILE A 190 -0.18 -5.96 9.59
C ILE A 190 -1.71 -6.07 9.55
N GLU A 191 -2.40 -5.21 8.80
CA GLU A 191 -3.86 -5.29 8.63
C GLU A 191 -4.32 -6.62 8.05
N ASN A 192 -3.54 -7.20 7.12
CA ASN A 192 -3.79 -8.51 6.53
C ASN A 192 -3.94 -9.64 7.56
N THR A 193 -3.33 -9.48 8.74
CA THR A 193 -3.36 -10.49 9.81
C THR A 193 -4.70 -10.50 10.55
N ASN A 194 -5.45 -9.39 10.53
CA ASN A 194 -6.67 -9.17 11.33
C ASN A 194 -6.49 -9.30 12.84
N GLN A 195 -5.26 -9.40 13.34
CA GLN A 195 -4.99 -9.59 14.77
C GLN A 195 -4.80 -8.26 15.50
N PHE A 196 -4.36 -7.23 14.79
CA PHE A 196 -4.07 -5.93 15.38
C PHE A 196 -5.30 -5.02 15.37
N ASN A 197 -5.76 -4.58 16.55
CA ASN A 197 -6.92 -3.69 16.70
C ASN A 197 -6.53 -2.26 17.15
N GLY A 198 -5.25 -1.91 17.12
CA GLY A 198 -4.79 -0.55 17.41
C GLY A 198 -4.83 0.37 16.19
N THR A 199 -4.19 1.53 16.33
CA THR A 199 -3.99 2.49 15.24
C THR A 199 -2.52 2.49 14.79
N TYR A 200 -2.23 3.09 13.63
CA TYR A 200 -0.86 3.16 13.11
C TYR A 200 -0.28 4.56 13.21
N HIS A 201 1.03 4.67 13.07
CA HIS A 201 1.75 5.90 12.76
C HIS A 201 2.85 5.62 11.73
N ILE A 202 2.81 6.31 10.59
CA ILE A 202 3.77 6.13 9.50
C ILE A 202 4.89 7.16 9.63
N LEU A 203 6.13 6.65 9.80
CA LEU A 203 7.31 7.50 9.90
C LEU A 203 7.70 8.15 8.58
N GLY A 204 7.43 7.48 7.45
CA GLY A 204 7.82 7.94 6.12
C GLY A 204 9.25 7.54 5.75
N GLY A 205 9.77 6.47 6.36
CA GLY A 205 11.14 5.98 6.18
C GLY A 205 11.82 5.63 7.50
N LEU A 206 13.12 5.32 7.40
CA LEU A 206 14.00 4.99 8.51
C LEU A 206 15.17 5.98 8.58
N ILE A 207 15.77 6.12 9.76
CA ILE A 207 16.99 6.90 9.95
C ILE A 207 18.12 6.18 9.22
N SER A 208 18.73 6.86 8.25
CA SER A 208 19.80 6.31 7.42
C SER A 208 20.86 7.38 7.18
N PRO A 209 21.89 7.47 8.05
CA PRO A 209 22.97 8.44 7.89
C PRO A 209 23.71 8.29 6.55
N ALA A 210 23.84 7.07 6.05
CA ALA A 210 24.47 6.77 4.76
C ALA A 210 23.73 7.44 3.58
N ASN A 211 22.40 7.54 3.68
CA ASN A 211 21.56 8.21 2.67
C ASN A 211 21.23 9.66 3.05
N GLY A 212 21.85 10.21 4.11
CA GLY A 212 21.58 11.56 4.61
C GLY A 212 20.20 11.75 5.22
N VAL A 213 19.49 10.66 5.56
CA VAL A 213 18.15 10.71 6.17
C VAL A 213 18.28 10.78 7.68
N GLY A 214 18.02 11.97 8.24
CA GLY A 214 18.03 12.21 9.69
C GLY A 214 16.63 12.13 10.31
N PRO A 215 16.53 12.24 11.66
CA PRO A 215 15.25 12.23 12.37
C PRO A 215 14.26 13.30 11.90
N ASP A 216 14.77 14.48 11.53
CA ASP A 216 13.95 15.64 11.10
C ASP A 216 13.31 15.42 9.73
N SER A 217 13.80 14.44 8.96
CA SER A 217 13.20 14.02 7.69
C SER A 217 12.03 13.05 7.86
N LEU A 218 11.78 12.60 9.09
CA LEU A 218 10.75 11.60 9.42
C LEU A 218 9.65 12.24 10.27
N HIS A 219 8.47 11.61 10.28
CA HIS A 219 7.32 12.09 11.05
C HIS A 219 7.38 11.78 12.55
N ILE A 220 8.55 11.90 13.18
CA ILE A 220 8.80 11.56 14.59
C ILE A 220 8.19 12.61 15.54
N ASP A 221 8.24 13.89 15.18
CA ASP A 221 7.68 14.95 16.03
C ASP A 221 6.15 14.85 16.08
N LYS A 222 5.51 14.56 14.95
CA LYS A 222 4.06 14.26 14.90
C LYS A 222 3.69 13.09 15.79
N LEU A 223 4.51 12.03 15.83
CA LEU A 223 4.30 10.89 16.74
C LEU A 223 4.35 11.35 18.21
N THR A 224 5.35 12.14 18.54
CA THR A 224 5.59 12.65 19.90
C THR A 224 4.43 13.53 20.38
N GLU A 225 3.96 14.45 19.52
CA GLU A 225 2.80 15.29 19.78
C GLU A 225 1.52 14.48 19.94
N ARG A 226 1.32 13.50 19.06
CA ARG A 226 0.16 12.62 19.08
C ARG A 226 0.09 11.81 20.36
N ILE A 227 1.20 11.22 20.81
CA ILE A 227 1.27 10.45 22.06
C ILE A 227 0.82 11.30 23.25
N LYS A 228 1.32 12.54 23.33
CA LYS A 228 0.95 13.49 24.39
C LYS A 228 -0.52 13.88 24.35
N LYS A 229 -1.07 14.12 23.14
CA LYS A 229 -2.44 14.58 22.94
C LYS A 229 -3.48 13.48 23.19
N GLU A 230 -3.16 12.24 22.82
CA GLU A 230 -4.11 11.13 22.79
C GLU A 230 -4.02 10.20 24.01
N ASN A 231 -3.16 10.50 24.99
CA ASN A 231 -2.92 9.67 26.18
C ASN A 231 -2.67 8.20 25.80
N THR A 232 -1.77 7.99 24.83
CA THR A 232 -1.37 6.68 24.35
C THR A 232 -0.78 5.84 25.50
N THR A 233 -1.23 4.60 25.64
CA THR A 233 -0.74 3.70 26.69
C THR A 233 0.46 2.87 26.23
N GLU A 234 0.47 2.50 24.95
CA GLU A 234 1.52 1.67 24.37
C GLU A 234 1.84 2.06 22.92
N VAL A 235 3.13 2.04 22.62
CA VAL A 235 3.68 2.22 21.28
C VAL A 235 4.45 0.96 20.89
N ILE A 236 3.95 0.27 19.87
CA ILE A 236 4.58 -0.92 19.29
C ILE A 236 5.43 -0.48 18.10
N MET A 237 6.73 -0.76 18.13
CA MET A 237 7.64 -0.52 17.03
C MET A 237 7.64 -1.72 16.08
N ALA A 238 7.03 -1.57 14.91
CA ALA A 238 6.99 -2.55 13.84
C ALA A 238 7.84 -2.08 12.65
N LEU A 239 9.13 -1.88 12.91
CA LEU A 239 10.12 -1.48 11.92
C LEU A 239 10.95 -2.69 11.48
N SER A 240 11.52 -2.61 10.27
CA SER A 240 12.29 -3.72 9.69
C SER A 240 13.48 -4.13 10.57
N ALA A 241 13.83 -5.42 10.54
CA ALA A 241 14.99 -5.96 11.25
C ALA A 241 16.30 -5.68 10.47
N THR A 242 16.54 -4.40 10.21
CA THR A 242 17.71 -3.88 9.49
C THR A 242 18.48 -2.93 10.40
N MET A 243 19.73 -2.60 10.05
CA MET A 243 20.54 -1.67 10.83
C MET A 243 19.87 -0.28 10.94
N GLU A 244 19.26 0.20 9.86
CA GLU A 244 18.48 1.44 9.81
C GLU A 244 17.22 1.33 10.69
N GLY A 245 16.54 0.18 10.65
CA GLY A 245 15.39 -0.11 11.50
C GLY A 245 15.76 -0.07 12.97
N ASP A 246 16.84 -0.74 13.36
CA ASP A 246 17.37 -0.75 14.74
C ASP A 246 17.81 0.62 15.22
N THR A 247 18.49 1.37 14.35
CA THR A 247 18.87 2.76 14.63
C THR A 247 17.63 3.61 14.92
N THR A 248 16.57 3.41 14.14
CA THR A 248 15.30 4.14 14.28
C THR A 248 14.56 3.74 15.56
N VAL A 249 14.47 2.44 15.85
CA VAL A 249 13.91 1.89 17.10
C VAL A 249 14.63 2.44 18.33
N PHE A 250 15.97 2.41 18.31
CA PHE A 250 16.79 2.91 19.40
C PHE A 250 16.58 4.41 19.63
N TYR A 251 16.56 5.20 18.54
CA TYR A 251 16.33 6.64 18.61
C TYR A 251 14.93 6.96 19.18
N LEU A 252 13.88 6.30 18.67
CA LEU A 252 12.50 6.46 19.15
C LEU A 252 12.40 6.07 20.63
N SER A 253 13.01 4.95 21.03
CA SER A 253 12.97 4.49 22.42
C SER A 253 13.56 5.51 23.38
N LYS A 254 14.67 6.16 23.00
CA LYS A 254 15.27 7.23 23.81
C LYS A 254 14.41 8.48 23.85
N LYS A 255 13.80 8.87 22.73
CA LYS A 255 12.98 10.09 22.61
C LYS A 255 11.63 9.97 23.33
N LEU A 256 11.03 8.78 23.35
CA LEU A 256 9.72 8.53 23.94
C LEU A 256 9.76 8.12 25.42
N LYS A 257 10.95 7.81 25.97
CA LYS A 257 11.13 7.32 27.34
C LYS A 257 10.49 8.21 28.41
N ASP A 258 10.60 9.53 28.24
CA ASP A 258 10.13 10.51 29.23
C ASP A 258 8.61 10.79 29.14
N LEU A 259 7.91 10.17 28.19
CA LEU A 259 6.47 10.33 28.00
C LEU A 259 5.62 9.34 28.81
N GLY A 260 6.25 8.41 29.53
CA GLY A 260 5.56 7.45 30.39
C GLY A 260 4.71 6.41 29.65
N VAL A 261 4.98 6.18 28.36
CA VAL A 261 4.30 5.17 27.53
C VAL A 261 5.03 3.83 27.58
N SER A 262 4.28 2.74 27.50
CA SER A 262 4.87 1.42 27.27
C SER A 262 5.45 1.37 25.85
N LEU A 263 6.68 0.89 25.72
CA LEU A 263 7.32 0.69 24.44
C LEU A 263 7.53 -0.82 24.23
N SER A 264 7.05 -1.33 23.11
CA SER A 264 7.25 -2.71 22.70
C SER A 264 7.78 -2.75 21.27
N THR A 265 8.36 -3.88 20.86
CA THR A 265 8.81 -4.12 19.49
C THR A 265 8.23 -5.45 19.02
N ILE A 266 7.97 -5.56 17.73
CA ILE A 266 7.62 -6.87 17.15
C ILE A 266 8.75 -7.88 17.41
N SER A 267 8.38 -9.12 17.68
CA SER A 267 9.33 -10.21 17.89
C SER A 267 10.14 -10.46 16.63
N ARG A 268 11.44 -10.74 16.80
CA ARG A 268 12.34 -11.21 15.74
C ARG A 268 12.70 -12.66 16.02
N GLY A 269 12.78 -13.46 14.96
CA GLY A 269 13.11 -14.88 15.10
C GLY A 269 12.76 -15.67 13.85
N ILE A 270 12.82 -16.99 13.99
CA ILE A 270 12.58 -17.94 12.90
C ILE A 270 11.11 -17.87 12.48
N SER A 271 10.89 -17.87 11.17
CA SER A 271 9.55 -17.94 10.59
C SER A 271 8.89 -19.28 10.89
N ILE A 272 7.57 -19.28 11.10
CA ILE A 272 6.80 -20.51 11.28
C ILE A 272 6.97 -21.42 10.05
N GLY A 273 7.33 -22.69 10.28
CA GLY A 273 7.61 -23.65 9.22
C GLY A 273 9.04 -23.60 8.66
N GLY A 274 9.89 -22.70 9.17
CA GLY A 274 11.33 -22.72 8.91
C GLY A 274 12.03 -23.79 9.75
N GLU A 275 13.06 -24.41 9.18
CA GLU A 275 13.90 -25.37 9.90
C GLU A 275 15.14 -24.67 10.47
N LEU A 276 15.53 -25.06 11.68
CA LEU A 276 16.66 -24.46 12.42
C LEU A 276 17.98 -24.50 11.64
N GLU A 277 18.20 -25.55 10.84
CA GLU A 277 19.43 -25.76 10.08
C GLU A 277 19.65 -24.73 8.95
N TYR A 278 18.60 -24.01 8.53
CA TYR A 278 18.68 -22.99 7.48
C TYR A 278 18.56 -21.55 8.03
N ALA A 279 18.42 -21.38 9.34
CA ALA A 279 18.38 -20.06 9.96
C ALA A 279 19.80 -19.51 10.15
N ASP A 280 19.98 -18.21 9.94
CA ASP A 280 21.24 -17.53 10.23
C ASP A 280 21.45 -17.36 11.74
N GLU A 281 22.70 -17.31 12.18
CA GLU A 281 23.07 -17.23 13.60
C GLU A 281 22.50 -15.99 14.30
N ILE A 282 22.28 -14.89 13.57
CA ILE A 282 21.74 -13.64 14.12
C ILE A 282 20.24 -13.81 14.43
N THR A 283 19.51 -14.55 13.60
CA THR A 283 18.10 -14.88 13.85
C THR A 283 17.92 -15.88 15.00
N LEU A 284 18.94 -16.69 15.31
CA LEU A 284 18.92 -17.71 16.36
C LEU A 284 19.36 -17.24 17.75
N GLY A 285 20.20 -16.20 17.83
CA GLY A 285 20.76 -15.66 19.08
C GLY A 285 19.89 -14.59 19.73
#